data_AF-A0A9W6ZPI8-F1
#
_entry.id   AF-A0A9W6ZPI8-F1
#
_cell.length_a   1.000
_cell.length_b   1.000
_cell.length_c   1.000
_cell.angle_alpha   90.00
_cell.angle_beta   90.00
_cell.angle_gamma   90.00
#
_symmetry.space_group_name_H-M   'P 1'
#
loop_
_entity.id
_entity.type
_entity.pdbx_description
1 polymer ?
#
loop_
_entity_poly.entity_id
_entity_poly.type
_entity_poly.pdbx_seq_one_letter_code
_entity_poly.pdbx_strand_id
1 'polypeptide(L)'
;MIDVNNAVAREFSTLPGTYPTIATKLVKRGPFSTKAEMYASLDSPEEKERLKQYDRNLKIAKRDSEVRRYKESQICKYECKGGGSDYRSKQIAGLQQDRRY
;
A
#
# COMPACT_ATOMS: atom_id res chain seq x y z
N MET A 1 -5.67 -9.55 -8.84
CA MET A 1 -4.82 -8.55 -9.52
C MET A 1 -4.65 -7.39 -8.55
N ILE A 2 -3.41 -7.05 -8.17
CA ILE A 2 -3.06 -6.12 -7.09
C ILE A 2 -2.69 -4.76 -7.71
N ASP A 3 -3.28 -3.69 -7.19
CA ASP A 3 -2.96 -2.32 -7.59
C ASP A 3 -1.87 -1.73 -6.69
N VAL A 4 -0.68 -1.52 -7.24
CA VAL A 4 0.50 -1.16 -6.45
C VAL A 4 0.35 0.20 -5.76
N ASN A 5 -0.38 1.14 -6.37
CA ASN A 5 -0.54 2.48 -5.83
C ASN A 5 -1.54 2.54 -4.66
N ASN A 6 -2.53 1.64 -4.69
CA ASN A 6 -3.67 1.66 -3.78
C ASN A 6 -3.62 0.52 -2.73
N ALA A 7 -2.88 -0.55 -3.01
CA ALA A 7 -2.74 -1.70 -2.13
C ALA A 7 -2.07 -1.37 -0.79
N VAL A 8 -2.44 -2.16 0.22
CA VAL A 8 -1.75 -2.21 1.51
C VAL A 8 -0.69 -3.30 1.48
N ALA A 9 0.40 -3.14 2.24
CA ALA A 9 1.54 -4.08 2.19
C ALA A 9 1.12 -5.56 2.41
N ARG A 10 0.08 -5.80 3.21
CA ARG A 10 -0.40 -7.17 3.50
C ARG A 10 -1.04 -7.85 2.28
N GLU A 11 -1.56 -7.11 1.31
CA GLU A 11 -2.15 -7.71 0.08
C GLU A 11 -1.08 -8.44 -0.76
N PHE A 12 0.15 -7.95 -0.73
CA PHE A 12 1.30 -8.59 -1.38
C PHE A 12 1.69 -9.94 -0.73
N SER A 13 1.14 -10.31 0.44
CA SER A 13 1.34 -11.66 0.99
C SER A 13 0.77 -12.76 0.10
N THR A 14 -0.15 -12.42 -0.80
CA THR A 14 -0.67 -13.32 -1.84
C THR A 14 0.35 -13.61 -2.95
N LEU A 15 1.47 -12.88 -3.01
CA LEU A 15 2.58 -13.06 -3.93
C LEU A 15 3.80 -13.59 -3.16
N PRO A 16 4.07 -14.91 -3.20
CA PRO A 16 5.13 -15.53 -2.42
C PRO A 16 6.50 -14.87 -2.63
N GLY A 17 7.15 -14.53 -1.51
CA GLY A 17 8.49 -13.91 -1.52
C GLY A 17 8.51 -12.39 -1.74
N THR A 18 7.35 -11.72 -1.81
CA THR A 18 7.30 -10.24 -1.94
C THR A 18 6.99 -9.53 -0.60
N TYR A 19 6.29 -10.19 0.32
CA TYR A 19 6.06 -9.69 1.67
C TYR A 19 7.11 -10.28 2.64
N PRO A 20 7.65 -9.51 3.61
CA PRO A 20 7.32 -8.12 3.94
C PRO A 20 8.16 -7.06 3.21
N THR A 21 9.36 -7.41 2.71
CA THR A 21 10.39 -6.44 2.30
C THR A 21 9.99 -5.66 1.05
N ILE A 22 9.75 -6.33 -0.08
CA ILE A 22 9.41 -5.70 -1.36
C ILE A 22 8.09 -4.92 -1.22
N ALA A 23 7.09 -5.56 -0.62
CA ALA A 23 5.78 -4.95 -0.36
C ALA A 23 5.87 -3.62 0.41
N THR A 24 6.69 -3.58 1.47
CA THR A 24 6.87 -2.36 2.27
C THR A 24 7.55 -1.26 1.47
N LYS A 25 8.57 -1.59 0.66
CA LYS A 25 9.23 -0.62 -0.22
C LYS A 25 8.26 -0.02 -1.24
N LEU A 26 7.47 -0.86 -1.91
CA LEU A 26 6.49 -0.42 -2.91
C LEU A 26 5.44 0.53 -2.29
N VAL A 27 4.89 0.18 -1.12
CA VAL A 27 3.87 1.00 -0.45
C VAL A 27 4.44 2.34 0.04
N LYS A 28 5.70 2.36 0.48
CA LYS A 28 6.38 3.59 0.95
C LYS A 28 6.86 4.49 -0.18
N ARG A 29 7.34 3.92 -1.28
CA ARG A 29 7.96 4.66 -2.39
C ARG A 29 6.96 5.05 -3.50
N GLY A 30 5.78 4.43 -3.53
CA GLY A 30 4.70 4.81 -4.42
C GLY A 30 4.03 6.14 -4.04
N PRO A 31 3.26 6.76 -4.95
CA PRO A 31 2.69 6.16 -6.16
C PRO A 31 3.66 6.17 -7.35
N PHE A 32 3.50 5.20 -8.24
CA PHE A 32 4.26 5.08 -9.48
C PHE A 32 3.37 5.43 -10.67
N SER A 33 3.96 6.02 -11.71
CA SER A 33 3.29 6.30 -12.98
C SER A 33 3.37 5.10 -13.93
N THR A 34 4.48 4.37 -13.88
CA THR A 34 4.75 3.24 -14.78
C THR A 34 5.36 2.05 -14.05
N LYS A 35 5.27 0.86 -14.67
CA LYS A 35 5.88 -0.37 -14.12
C LYS A 35 7.41 -0.25 -14.08
N ALA A 36 8.02 0.47 -15.01
CA ALA A 36 9.44 0.73 -15.02
C ALA A 36 9.90 1.50 -13.77
N GLU A 37 9.17 2.55 -13.36
CA GLU A 37 9.43 3.29 -12.12
C GLU A 37 9.28 2.40 -10.88
N MET A 38 8.24 1.56 -10.86
CA MET A 38 8.05 0.59 -9.78
C MET A 38 9.26 -0.35 -9.65
N TYR A 39 9.76 -0.92 -10.75
CA TYR A 39 10.95 -1.79 -10.72
C TYR A 39 12.22 -1.02 -10.37
N ALA A 40 12.37 0.22 -10.85
CA ALA A 40 13.50 1.09 -10.51
C ALA A 40 13.51 1.47 -9.02
N SER A 41 12.34 1.47 -8.36
CA SER A 41 12.20 1.75 -6.93
C SER A 41 12.71 0.63 -6.01
N LEU A 42 13.19 -0.50 -6.53
CA LEU A 42 13.76 -1.60 -5.75
C LEU A 42 15.28 -1.57 -5.78
N ASP A 43 15.89 -1.99 -4.67
CA ASP A 43 17.31 -1.79 -4.42
C ASP A 43 18.15 -2.92 -5.00
N SER A 44 17.67 -4.17 -4.89
CA SER A 44 18.40 -5.35 -5.39
C SER A 44 17.83 -5.88 -6.72
N PRO A 45 18.68 -6.47 -7.59
CA PRO A 45 18.22 -7.14 -8.81
C PRO A 45 17.31 -8.35 -8.49
N GLU A 46 17.58 -9.07 -7.40
CA GLU A 46 16.79 -10.23 -6.97
C GLU A 46 15.36 -9.81 -6.58
N GLU A 47 15.21 -8.65 -5.93
CA GLU A 47 13.88 -8.08 -5.62
C GLU A 47 13.09 -7.78 -6.91
N LYS A 48 13.77 -7.23 -7.92
CA LYS A 48 13.17 -6.93 -9.22
C LYS A 48 12.76 -8.21 -9.95
N GLU A 49 13.63 -9.21 -9.98
CA GLU A 49 13.33 -10.51 -10.58
C GLU A 49 12.16 -11.20 -9.88
N ARG A 50 12.15 -11.22 -8.55
CA ARG A 50 11.06 -11.79 -7.77
C ARG A 50 9.73 -11.08 -8.06
N LEU A 51 9.73 -9.74 -8.15
CA LEU A 51 8.51 -8.99 -8.45
C LEU A 51 8.05 -9.20 -9.91
N LYS A 52 8.99 -9.29 -10.86
CA LYS A 52 8.70 -9.54 -12.29
C LYS A 52 7.98 -10.86 -12.53
N GLN A 53 8.21 -11.90 -11.72
CA GLN A 53 7.47 -13.18 -11.80
C GLN A 53 5.95 -12.97 -11.69
N TYR A 54 5.53 -11.92 -10.99
CA TYR A 54 4.13 -11.60 -10.75
C TYR A 54 3.63 -10.41 -11.59
N ASP A 55 4.34 -10.00 -12.64
CA ASP A 55 4.00 -8.80 -13.42
C ASP A 55 2.56 -8.82 -13.96
N ARG A 56 2.06 -10.01 -14.34
CA ARG A 56 0.66 -10.23 -14.78
C ARG A 56 -0.37 -9.95 -13.69
N ASN A 57 0.02 -10.12 -12.43
CA ASN A 57 -0.83 -9.93 -11.27
C ASN A 57 -0.78 -8.48 -10.77
N LEU A 58 0.14 -7.65 -11.27
CA LEU A 58 0.35 -6.28 -10.84
C LEU A 58 -0.23 -5.28 -11.85
N LYS A 59 -0.97 -4.31 -11.33
CA LYS A 59 -1.43 -3.13 -12.09
C LYS A 59 -1.02 -1.85 -11.39
N ILE A 60 -0.92 -0.79 -12.18
CA ILE A 60 -0.70 0.57 -11.70
C ILE A 60 -1.90 1.38 -12.13
N ALA A 61 -2.75 1.76 -11.17
CA ALA A 61 -3.85 2.68 -11.43
C ALA A 61 -3.58 4.05 -10.82
N LYS A 62 -4.45 5.01 -11.15
CA LYS A 62 -4.46 6.32 -10.50
C LYS A 62 -4.65 6.12 -8.99
N ARG A 63 -3.89 6.88 -8.19
CA ARG A 63 -4.01 6.84 -6.74
C ARG A 63 -5.39 7.33 -6.32
N ASP A 64 -6.06 6.53 -5.50
CA ASP A 64 -7.36 6.83 -4.93
C ASP A 64 -7.23 7.89 -3.82
N SER A 65 -8.16 8.86 -3.80
CA SER A 65 -8.16 9.98 -2.85
C SER A 65 -8.45 9.54 -1.42
N GLU A 66 -9.28 8.52 -1.20
CA GLU A 66 -9.59 7.97 0.12
C GLU A 66 -8.40 7.18 0.66
N VAL A 67 -7.72 6.38 -0.17
CA VAL A 67 -6.50 5.67 0.23
C VAL A 67 -5.39 6.67 0.60
N ARG A 68 -5.27 7.77 -0.14
CA ARG A 68 -4.35 8.87 0.19
C ARG A 68 -4.70 9.48 1.54
N ARG A 69 -5.96 9.86 1.76
CA ARG A 69 -6.45 10.46 3.01
C ARG A 69 -6.28 9.52 4.20
N TYR A 70 -6.48 8.21 4.01
CA TYR A 70 -6.24 7.20 5.03
C TYR A 70 -4.75 7.10 5.40
N LYS A 71 -3.85 7.01 4.41
CA LYS A 71 -2.40 6.98 4.64
C LYS A 71 -1.91 8.27 5.32
N GLU A 72 -2.42 9.44 4.92
CA GLU A 72 -2.13 10.73 5.56
C GLU A 72 -2.68 10.79 7.00
N SER A 73 -3.90 10.29 7.24
CA SER A 73 -4.51 10.25 8.59
C SER A 73 -3.75 9.37 9.59
N GLN A 74 -2.99 8.38 9.10
CA GLN A 74 -2.14 7.55 9.94
C GLN A 74 -0.90 8.31 10.46
N ILE A 75 -0.43 9.33 9.72
CA ILE A 75 0.71 10.18 10.09
C ILE A 75 0.33 11.08 11.28
N CYS A 76 -0.90 11.64 11.28
CA CYS A 76 -1.44 12.41 12.41
C CYS A 76 -1.44 11.66 13.75
N LYS A 77 -1.54 10.32 13.77
CA LYS A 77 -1.55 9.57 15.04
C LYS A 77 -0.23 9.74 15.82
N TYR A 78 0.89 9.91 15.11
CA TYR A 78 2.22 9.96 15.71
C TYR A 78 2.76 11.39 15.83
N GLU A 79 2.35 12.30 14.95
CA GLU A 79 2.77 13.72 15.00
C GLU A 79 1.88 14.58 15.90
N CYS A 80 0.59 14.27 16.00
CA CYS A 80 -0.34 14.97 16.88
C CYS A 80 -0.43 14.22 18.22
N LYS A 81 0.38 14.64 19.21
CA LYS A 81 0.39 14.15 20.61
C LYS A 81 -1.00 13.70 21.13
N GLY A 82 -1.35 12.44 20.91
CA GLY A 82 -2.57 11.81 21.44
C GLY A 82 -3.91 12.12 20.75
N GLY A 83 -3.93 12.85 19.63
CA GLY A 83 -5.17 13.15 18.90
C GLY A 83 -5.32 12.27 17.66
N GLY A 84 -6.18 11.24 17.71
CA GLY A 84 -6.50 10.45 16.52
C GLY A 84 -7.15 11.33 15.44
N SER A 85 -6.76 11.16 14.17
CA SER A 85 -7.42 11.84 13.05
C SER A 85 -8.91 11.43 13.00
N ASP A 86 -9.81 12.42 12.99
CA ASP A 86 -11.27 12.23 12.87
C ASP A 86 -11.65 11.32 11.69
N TYR A 87 -10.91 11.43 10.58
CA TYR A 87 -11.10 10.57 9.41
C TYR A 87 -10.75 9.10 9.68
N ARG A 88 -9.66 8.83 10.41
CA ARG A 88 -9.29 7.47 10.82
C ARG A 88 -10.35 6.87 11.74
N SER A 89 -10.86 7.65 12.70
CA SER A 89 -11.93 7.20 13.61
C SER A 89 -13.21 6.84 12.86
N LYS A 90 -13.61 7.66 11.87
CA LYS A 90 -14.77 7.40 11.01
C LYS A 90 -14.59 6.16 10.13
N GLN A 91 -13.43 5.98 9.52
CA GLN A 91 -13.12 4.80 8.69
C GLN A 91 -13.05 3.51 9.51
N ILE A 92 -12.46 3.55 10.72
CA ILE A 92 -12.45 2.39 11.63
C ILE A 92 -13.86 2.06 12.11
N ALA A 93 -14.69 3.07 12.43
CA ALA A 93 -16.08 2.85 12.80
C ALA A 93 -16.89 2.19 11.68
N GLY A 94 -16.72 2.65 10.43
CA GLY A 94 -17.34 2.01 9.26
C GLY A 94 -16.91 0.56 9.07
N LEU A 95 -15.59 0.29 9.12
CA LEU A 95 -15.05 -1.08 9.01
C LEU A 95 -15.46 -2.00 10.18
N GLN A 96 -15.75 -1.45 11.36
CA GLN A 96 -16.23 -2.21 12.52
C GLN A 96 -17.75 -2.45 12.46
N GLN A 97 -18.53 -1.56 11.84
CA GLN A 97 -19.95 -1.79 11.57
C GLN A 97 -20.16 -2.89 10.52
N ASP A 98 -19.37 -2.90 9.45
CA ASP A 98 -19.47 -3.92 8.39
C ASP A 98 -19.05 -5.33 8.85
N ARG A 99 -18.34 -5.45 9.98
CA ARG A 99 -17.94 -6.75 10.58
C ARG A 99 -18.85 -7.21 11.72
N ARG A 100 -19.89 -6.44 12.03
CA ARG A 100 -20.90 -6.79 13.03
C ARG A 100 -22.18 -7.29 12.35
N TYR A 101 -22.08 -8.18 11.37
CA TYR A 101 -23.17 -9.07 10.93
C TYR A 101 -22.57 -10.28 10.20
#